data_AF-A0A4U6XIT6-F1
#
_entry.id   AF-A0A4U6XIT6-F1
#
_cell.length_a   1.000
_cell.length_b   1.000
_cell.length_c   1.000
_cell.angle_alpha   90.00
_cell.angle_beta   90.00
_cell.angle_gamma   90.00
#
_symmetry.space_group_name_H-M   'P 1'
#
loop_
_entity.id
_entity.type
_entity.pdbx_description
1 polymer ?
#
loop_
_entity_poly.entity_id
_entity_poly.type
_entity_poly.pdbx_seq_one_letter_code
_entity_poly.pdbx_strand_id
1 'polypeptide(L)'
;MLARLPNLLKEMASSFVFLRFPRELRDMVYEHYSTVAGGYVCDSQSFLGGKLRGARDSSRRIDLDLIFTCRQVAAETKGLPFRANTVTFQTIASRDIGVDAAQFDFMVRHVESKQNCLFRFSAPYVPSEAHDELKRRYPQFAPLLDYRRADRRIHRSYPRQNSYGEAPSVYRELYKDTLQAVSLCDPATLFIMRDSWPGSKNALRTLTSPIHDWSIPSQGDMSRLFSYLDEEHKVMATERQSKLGGTDPDSRVSAAAVAIYFIGSLPAASRMQLRDVVLDEDHKAVALPECHGRGLVPLCQKNPQLRVQRRLNLWENFFSAGKTVHSHETFVRQMTESVSRWMVEARALPSAGMPAGSFSLLLDGSGPVSQHFHHVFQSIVQRHAAWQLAWTASQDRREPDPLALSWCERRGGEECYRTEYTGYFYEDFPAAMRDVGEDDPGSIVRCNFDVGKPWDIGSSIPGHQNWGVFRWNDEWKSQDSQWWHMVSSFCTN
;
A
#
# COMPACT_ATOMS: atom_id res chain seq x y z
N MET A 1 -44.13 57.42 -24.46
CA MET A 1 -43.21 56.26 -24.65
C MET A 1 -42.48 55.86 -23.36
N LEU A 2 -43.08 56.04 -22.17
CA LEU A 2 -42.45 55.77 -20.86
C LEU A 2 -43.38 55.02 -19.87
N ALA A 3 -44.43 54.35 -20.36
CA ALA A 3 -45.39 53.62 -19.54
C ALA A 3 -45.26 52.08 -19.63
N ARG A 4 -44.26 51.54 -20.36
CA ARG A 4 -44.10 50.09 -20.58
C ARG A 4 -42.94 49.42 -19.83
N LEU A 5 -42.05 50.19 -19.21
CA LEU A 5 -40.92 49.64 -18.44
C LEU A 5 -41.30 48.93 -17.11
N PRO A 6 -42.29 49.39 -16.33
CA PRO A 6 -42.65 48.72 -15.08
C PRO A 6 -43.35 47.37 -15.30
N ASN A 7 -44.05 47.21 -16.43
CA ASN A 7 -44.76 45.97 -16.75
C ASN A 7 -43.83 44.91 -17.35
N LEU A 8 -42.81 45.29 -18.12
CA LEU A 8 -41.77 44.36 -18.60
C LEU A 8 -40.94 43.79 -17.43
N LEU A 9 -40.62 44.60 -16.41
CA LEU A 9 -39.92 44.12 -15.21
C LEU A 9 -40.82 43.28 -14.28
N LYS A 10 -42.13 43.55 -14.21
CA LYS A 10 -43.10 42.70 -13.50
C LYS A 10 -43.41 41.38 -14.22
N GLU A 11 -43.41 41.37 -15.55
CA GLU A 11 -43.55 40.14 -16.35
C GLU A 11 -42.26 39.29 -16.30
N MET A 12 -41.07 39.91 -16.30
CA MET A 12 -39.81 39.19 -16.10
C MET A 12 -39.67 38.60 -14.68
N ALA A 13 -40.31 39.22 -13.68
CA ALA A 13 -40.27 38.76 -12.28
C ALA A 13 -41.25 37.62 -11.95
N SER A 14 -42.14 37.21 -12.86
CA SER A 14 -43.24 36.26 -12.55
C SER A 14 -43.23 34.92 -13.29
N SER A 15 -42.15 34.53 -13.98
CA SER A 15 -42.11 33.18 -14.56
C SER A 15 -40.76 32.45 -14.66
N PHE A 16 -39.75 32.82 -13.86
CA PHE A 16 -38.61 31.92 -13.65
C PHE A 16 -38.99 30.79 -12.67
N VAL A 17 -39.94 29.93 -13.07
CA VAL A 17 -40.23 28.70 -12.35
C VAL A 17 -39.13 27.72 -12.75
N PHE A 18 -38.06 27.67 -11.97
CA PHE A 18 -36.89 26.81 -12.21
C PHE A 18 -37.27 25.37 -12.63
N LEU A 19 -38.31 24.80 -12.01
CA LEU A 19 -38.81 23.45 -12.31
C LEU A 19 -39.50 23.31 -13.68
N ARG A 20 -39.78 24.40 -14.39
CA ARG A 20 -40.32 24.41 -15.77
C ARG A 20 -39.24 24.37 -16.83
N PHE A 21 -37.97 24.58 -16.49
CA PHE A 21 -36.89 24.37 -17.46
C PHE A 21 -36.83 22.91 -17.89
N PRO A 22 -36.36 22.59 -19.10
CA PRO A 22 -36.02 21.24 -19.49
C PRO A 22 -35.06 20.57 -18.48
N ARG A 23 -35.11 19.24 -18.40
CA ARG A 23 -34.34 18.45 -17.42
C ARG A 23 -32.84 18.75 -17.52
N GLU A 24 -32.35 18.91 -18.73
CA GLU A 24 -30.96 19.17 -19.08
C GLU A 24 -30.48 20.49 -18.48
N LEU A 25 -31.26 21.56 -18.62
CA LEU A 25 -30.91 22.86 -18.04
C LEU A 25 -30.99 22.84 -16.51
N ARG A 26 -31.94 22.11 -15.93
CA ARG A 26 -31.98 21.92 -14.47
C ARG A 26 -30.76 21.16 -13.98
N ASP A 27 -30.33 20.12 -14.68
CA ASP A 27 -29.14 19.34 -14.35
C ASP A 27 -27.86 20.18 -14.41
N MET A 28 -27.72 21.05 -15.42
CA MET A 28 -26.60 22.00 -15.45
C MET A 28 -26.59 22.94 -14.24
N VAL A 29 -27.75 23.43 -13.81
CA VAL A 29 -27.86 24.29 -12.62
C VAL A 29 -27.57 23.50 -11.34
N TYR A 30 -28.11 22.29 -11.20
CA TYR A 30 -27.87 21.45 -10.04
C TYR A 30 -26.39 21.05 -9.92
N GLU A 31 -25.76 20.74 -11.04
CA GLU A 31 -24.34 20.41 -11.10
C GLU A 31 -23.53 21.63 -10.69
N HIS A 32 -23.78 22.80 -11.28
CA HIS A 32 -23.12 24.04 -10.89
C HIS A 32 -23.28 24.37 -9.40
N TYR A 33 -24.48 24.14 -8.82
CA TYR A 33 -24.73 24.34 -7.39
C TYR A 33 -23.93 23.34 -6.53
N SER A 34 -23.85 22.09 -6.96
CA SER A 34 -23.25 21.00 -6.18
C SER A 34 -21.74 20.93 -6.31
N THR A 35 -21.16 21.48 -7.39
CA THR A 35 -19.72 21.45 -7.63
C THR A 35 -18.99 22.41 -6.70
N VAL A 36 -17.99 21.88 -6.01
CA VAL A 36 -17.08 22.60 -5.14
C VAL A 36 -15.72 22.66 -5.80
N ALA A 37 -15.11 23.85 -5.84
CA ALA A 37 -13.79 24.03 -6.43
C ALA A 37 -12.74 23.16 -5.71
N GLY A 38 -12.13 22.23 -6.45
CA GLY A 38 -11.19 21.24 -5.90
C GLY A 38 -11.85 20.05 -5.21
N GLY A 39 -13.19 19.99 -5.17
CA GLY A 39 -13.96 18.92 -4.55
C GLY A 39 -13.99 18.99 -3.02
N TYR A 40 -14.18 17.83 -2.40
CA TYR A 40 -14.23 17.67 -0.95
C TYR A 40 -12.95 17.04 -0.41
N VAL A 41 -12.59 17.38 0.82
CA VAL A 41 -11.43 16.82 1.53
C VAL A 41 -11.84 16.21 2.87
N CYS A 42 -11.15 15.13 3.24
CA CYS A 42 -11.16 14.51 4.55
C CYS A 42 -9.73 14.52 5.11
N ASP A 43 -9.39 15.63 5.78
CA ASP A 43 -8.16 15.80 6.58
C ASP A 43 -8.39 15.40 8.05
N SER A 44 -7.37 15.54 8.91
CA SER A 44 -7.49 15.23 10.35
C SER A 44 -8.69 15.91 11.01
N GLN A 45 -8.92 17.20 10.70
CA GLN A 45 -10.01 17.96 11.33
C GLN A 45 -11.39 17.51 10.84
N SER A 46 -11.50 17.19 9.55
CA SER A 46 -12.72 16.70 8.90
C SER A 46 -13.08 15.30 9.38
N PHE A 47 -12.07 14.45 9.53
CA PHE A 47 -12.22 13.09 10.05
C PHE A 47 -12.73 13.09 11.49
N LEU A 48 -12.08 13.85 12.38
CA LEU A 48 -12.51 14.00 13.78
C LEU A 48 -13.91 14.63 13.89
N GLY A 49 -14.25 15.54 12.98
CA GLY A 49 -15.59 16.14 12.90
C GLY A 49 -16.65 15.26 12.23
N GLY A 50 -16.28 14.10 11.68
CA GLY A 50 -17.16 13.19 10.94
C GLY A 50 -17.79 13.81 9.67
N LYS A 51 -17.17 14.85 9.09
CA LYS A 51 -17.75 15.62 7.99
C LYS A 51 -16.68 16.04 6.99
N LEU A 52 -16.98 15.87 5.70
CA LEU A 52 -16.16 16.41 4.61
C LEU A 52 -16.25 17.93 4.54
N ARG A 53 -15.17 18.57 4.08
CA ARG A 53 -15.05 20.02 3.88
C ARG A 53 -14.70 20.33 2.44
N GLY A 54 -15.00 21.53 1.96
CA GLY A 54 -14.55 21.99 0.65
C GLY A 54 -13.03 22.13 0.61
N ALA A 55 -12.40 21.66 -0.47
CA ALA A 55 -10.93 21.62 -0.57
C ALA A 55 -10.27 23.00 -0.59
N ARG A 56 -10.93 24.02 -1.19
CA ARG A 56 -10.40 25.40 -1.26
C ARG A 56 -11.04 26.37 -0.27
N ASP A 57 -12.18 26.00 0.29
CA ASP A 57 -12.92 26.80 1.27
C ASP A 57 -13.47 25.85 2.33
N SER A 58 -12.84 25.86 3.50
CA SER A 58 -13.17 24.97 4.62
C SER A 58 -14.54 25.26 5.25
N SER A 59 -15.13 26.44 4.95
CA SER A 59 -16.50 26.77 5.36
C SER A 59 -17.54 26.04 4.50
N ARG A 60 -17.18 25.68 3.26
CA ARG A 60 -18.05 24.91 2.37
C ARG A 60 -18.19 23.48 2.88
N ARG A 61 -19.45 23.03 2.96
CA ARG A 61 -19.84 21.66 3.30
C ARG A 61 -20.59 21.06 2.12
N ILE A 62 -20.98 19.79 2.24
CA ILE A 62 -22.00 19.23 1.36
C ILE A 62 -23.29 20.01 1.63
N ASP A 63 -23.63 20.88 0.69
CA ASP A 63 -24.84 21.69 0.73
C ASP A 63 -26.02 20.83 0.28
N LEU A 64 -26.91 20.56 1.24
CA LEU A 64 -28.12 19.76 1.02
C LEU A 64 -29.37 20.64 1.01
N ASP A 65 -29.24 21.97 1.12
CA ASP A 65 -30.37 22.88 1.29
C ASP A 65 -31.31 22.79 0.08
N LEU A 66 -30.72 22.75 -1.12
CA LEU A 66 -31.46 22.58 -2.37
C LEU A 66 -32.23 21.24 -2.40
N ILE A 67 -31.64 20.17 -1.88
CA ILE A 67 -32.26 18.82 -1.81
C ILE A 67 -33.50 18.86 -0.91
N PHE A 68 -33.52 19.70 0.12
CA PHE A 68 -34.63 19.79 1.06
C PHE A 68 -35.76 20.73 0.61
N THR A 69 -35.64 21.40 -0.55
CA THR A 69 -36.67 22.33 -1.05
C THR A 69 -37.97 21.62 -1.48
N CYS A 70 -37.88 20.56 -2.29
CA CYS A 70 -39.04 19.77 -2.70
C CYS A 70 -38.66 18.36 -3.17
N ARG A 71 -39.64 17.45 -3.24
CA ARG A 71 -39.42 16.04 -3.64
C ARG A 71 -38.83 15.88 -5.03
N GLN A 72 -39.21 16.74 -5.97
CA GLN A 72 -38.70 16.69 -7.34
C GLN A 72 -37.21 16.99 -7.35
N VAL A 73 -36.79 18.11 -6.75
CA VAL A 73 -35.37 18.47 -6.62
C VAL A 73 -34.60 17.39 -5.87
N ALA A 74 -35.15 16.85 -4.78
CA ALA A 74 -34.53 15.79 -4.01
C ALA A 74 -34.24 14.52 -4.85
N ALA A 75 -35.21 14.11 -5.68
CA ALA A 75 -35.05 12.97 -6.57
C ALA A 75 -34.04 13.25 -7.68
N GLU A 76 -34.10 14.45 -8.26
CA GLU A 76 -33.29 14.92 -9.37
C GLU A 76 -31.82 15.13 -9.02
N THR A 77 -31.53 15.53 -7.78
CA THR A 77 -30.18 15.83 -7.25
C THR A 77 -29.59 14.70 -6.42
N LYS A 78 -30.30 13.57 -6.28
CA LYS A 78 -29.89 12.44 -5.44
C LYS A 78 -28.46 12.00 -5.75
N GLY A 79 -27.56 12.09 -4.78
CA GLY A 79 -26.17 11.69 -4.94
C GLY A 79 -25.31 12.60 -5.81
N LEU A 80 -25.86 13.71 -6.33
CA LEU A 80 -25.12 14.63 -7.19
C LEU A 80 -23.87 15.22 -6.53
N PRO A 81 -23.86 15.57 -5.22
CA PRO A 81 -22.65 16.07 -4.57
C PRO A 81 -21.46 15.11 -4.65
N PHE A 82 -21.68 13.79 -4.65
CA PHE A 82 -20.61 12.79 -4.80
C PHE A 82 -20.30 12.44 -6.26
N ARG A 83 -21.25 12.63 -7.18
CA ARG A 83 -21.05 12.36 -8.60
C ARG A 83 -20.30 13.48 -9.31
N ALA A 84 -20.52 14.72 -8.88
CA ALA A 84 -19.96 15.92 -9.49
C ALA A 84 -18.64 16.38 -8.86
N ASN A 85 -18.20 15.74 -7.76
CA ASN A 85 -17.01 16.16 -7.01
C ASN A 85 -16.09 14.98 -6.71
N THR A 86 -14.80 15.22 -6.85
CA THR A 86 -13.76 14.36 -6.28
C THR A 86 -13.77 14.46 -4.76
N VAL A 87 -13.60 13.32 -4.08
CA VAL A 87 -13.38 13.27 -2.62
C VAL A 87 -11.94 12.86 -2.35
N THR A 88 -11.18 13.75 -1.73
CA THR A 88 -9.78 13.54 -1.37
C THR A 88 -9.66 13.16 0.09
N PHE A 89 -8.97 12.06 0.40
CA PHE A 89 -8.61 11.65 1.76
C PHE A 89 -7.13 11.89 1.96
N GLN A 90 -6.74 12.43 3.11
CA GLN A 90 -5.33 12.63 3.47
C GLN A 90 -4.92 11.69 4.60
N THR A 91 -3.63 11.59 4.87
CA THR A 91 -3.19 10.96 6.12
C THR A 91 -3.67 11.78 7.30
N ILE A 92 -4.06 11.09 8.37
CA ILE A 92 -4.54 11.76 9.58
C ILE A 92 -3.60 11.51 10.75
N ALA A 93 -3.36 12.58 11.49
CA ALA A 93 -2.73 12.58 12.80
C ALA A 93 -3.49 13.50 13.75
N SER A 94 -3.60 13.05 14.99
CA SER A 94 -3.90 13.84 16.18
C SER A 94 -3.15 13.18 17.33
N ARG A 95 -2.98 13.87 18.46
CA ARG A 95 -2.24 13.29 19.60
C ARG A 95 -2.77 11.92 20.02
N ASP A 96 -4.09 11.77 20.10
CA ASP A 96 -4.73 10.52 20.52
C ASP A 96 -4.68 9.47 19.40
N ILE A 97 -4.95 9.87 18.15
CA ILE A 97 -4.90 8.96 16.99
C ILE A 97 -3.48 8.45 16.77
N GLY A 98 -2.46 9.29 16.92
CA GLY A 98 -1.07 8.91 16.67
C GLY A 98 -0.56 7.88 17.67
N VAL A 99 -0.90 8.04 18.95
CA VAL A 99 -0.61 7.03 19.98
C VAL A 99 -1.27 5.68 19.63
N ASP A 100 -2.56 5.70 19.28
CA ASP A 100 -3.28 4.48 18.92
C ASP A 100 -2.75 3.85 17.61
N ALA A 101 -2.39 4.67 16.63
CA ALA A 101 -1.79 4.24 15.37
C ALA A 101 -0.43 3.56 15.59
N ALA A 102 0.44 4.16 16.41
CA ALA A 102 1.74 3.58 16.74
C ALA A 102 1.59 2.24 17.48
N GLN A 103 0.64 2.14 18.42
CA GLN A 103 0.33 0.88 19.09
C GLN A 103 -0.21 -0.16 18.11
N PHE A 104 -1.06 0.25 17.17
CA PHE A 104 -1.63 -0.64 16.17
C PHE A 104 -0.56 -1.16 15.20
N ASP A 105 0.37 -0.33 14.73
CA ASP A 105 1.50 -0.76 13.89
C ASP A 105 2.38 -1.79 14.60
N PHE A 106 2.70 -1.54 15.87
CA PHE A 106 3.42 -2.50 16.69
C PHE A 106 2.70 -3.85 16.73
N MET A 107 1.38 -3.83 16.94
CA MET A 107 0.56 -5.04 16.97
C MET A 107 0.53 -5.77 15.63
N VAL A 108 0.31 -5.06 14.53
CA VAL A 108 0.29 -5.63 13.16
C VAL A 108 1.63 -6.30 12.87
N ARG A 109 2.75 -5.61 13.10
CA ARG A 109 4.10 -6.15 12.85
C ARG A 109 4.42 -7.34 13.75
N HIS A 110 4.00 -7.28 15.01
CA HIS A 110 4.24 -8.38 15.94
C HIS A 110 3.46 -9.63 15.54
N VAL A 111 2.17 -9.49 15.22
CA VAL A 111 1.33 -10.60 14.75
C VAL A 111 1.86 -11.17 13.43
N GLU A 112 2.21 -10.31 12.46
CA GLU A 112 2.84 -10.72 11.19
C GLU A 112 4.11 -11.52 11.43
N SER A 113 5.01 -11.02 12.28
CA SER A 113 6.26 -11.71 12.63
C SER A 113 6.02 -13.09 13.24
N LYS A 114 5.06 -13.20 14.16
CA LYS A 114 4.68 -14.48 14.77
C LYS A 114 4.05 -15.44 13.76
N GLN A 115 3.15 -14.96 12.90
CA GLN A 115 2.53 -15.78 11.85
C GLN A 115 3.58 -16.29 10.85
N ASN A 116 4.47 -15.42 10.37
CA ASN A 116 5.55 -15.83 9.47
C ASN A 116 6.49 -16.86 10.15
N CYS A 117 6.83 -16.66 11.43
CA CYS A 117 7.59 -17.65 12.19
C CYS A 117 6.85 -19.00 12.25
N LEU A 118 5.56 -19.01 12.62
CA LEU A 118 4.75 -20.23 12.69
C LEU A 118 4.67 -20.94 11.35
N PHE A 119 4.55 -20.20 10.24
CA PHE A 119 4.52 -20.77 8.90
C PHE A 119 5.80 -21.55 8.59
N ARG A 120 6.96 -21.00 8.92
CA ARG A 120 8.26 -21.65 8.70
C ARG A 120 8.39 -22.99 9.44
N PHE A 121 7.83 -23.10 10.64
CA PHE A 121 7.85 -24.35 11.43
C PHE A 121 6.72 -25.33 11.09
N SER A 122 5.59 -24.82 10.60
CA SER A 122 4.39 -25.60 10.34
C SER A 122 4.34 -26.23 8.95
N ALA A 123 5.03 -25.64 7.98
CA ALA A 123 4.98 -26.05 6.59
C ALA A 123 5.30 -27.55 6.34
N PRO A 124 6.24 -28.21 7.06
CA PRO A 124 6.47 -29.66 6.92
C PRO A 124 5.27 -30.54 7.32
N TYR A 125 4.34 -30.01 8.11
CA TYR A 125 3.18 -30.72 8.66
C TYR A 125 1.88 -30.46 7.88
N VAL A 126 1.94 -29.66 6.81
CA VAL A 126 0.79 -29.43 5.92
C VAL A 126 0.43 -30.75 5.21
N PRO A 127 -0.83 -31.22 5.28
CA PRO A 127 -1.25 -32.42 4.57
C PRO A 127 -1.07 -32.30 3.06
N SER A 128 -0.93 -33.43 2.37
CA SER A 128 -0.72 -33.46 0.92
C SER A 128 -1.80 -32.70 0.14
N GLU A 129 -3.07 -32.95 0.43
CA GLU A 129 -4.20 -32.30 -0.24
C GLU A 129 -4.17 -30.78 -0.06
N ALA A 130 -3.91 -30.31 1.16
CA ALA A 130 -3.81 -28.88 1.46
C ALA A 130 -2.59 -28.23 0.81
N HIS A 131 -1.47 -28.95 0.72
CA HIS A 131 -0.25 -28.47 0.07
C HIS A 131 -0.46 -28.33 -1.44
N ASP A 132 -1.11 -29.29 -2.10
CA ASP A 132 -1.45 -29.21 -3.52
C ASP A 132 -2.45 -28.07 -3.81
N GLU A 133 -3.42 -27.85 -2.91
CA GLU A 133 -4.33 -26.70 -2.95
C GLU A 133 -3.57 -25.37 -2.88
N LEU A 134 -2.66 -25.24 -1.91
CA LEU A 134 -1.83 -24.04 -1.75
C LEU A 134 -0.97 -23.78 -2.98
N LYS A 135 -0.37 -24.82 -3.58
CA LYS A 135 0.40 -24.69 -4.83
C LYS A 135 -0.46 -24.23 -6.01
N ARG A 136 -1.71 -24.68 -6.09
CA ARG A 136 -2.62 -24.27 -7.15
C ARG A 136 -3.08 -22.82 -6.99
N ARG A 137 -3.30 -22.39 -5.74
CA ARG A 137 -3.69 -21.02 -5.41
C ARG A 137 -2.53 -20.03 -5.49
N TYR A 138 -1.34 -20.48 -5.16
CA TYR A 138 -0.11 -19.69 -5.12
C TYR A 138 1.01 -20.34 -5.94
N PRO A 139 0.85 -20.47 -7.28
CA PRO A 139 1.82 -21.16 -8.13
C PRO A 139 3.23 -20.53 -8.08
N GLN A 140 3.32 -19.22 -7.88
CA GLN A 140 4.58 -18.51 -7.73
C GLN A 140 5.38 -18.95 -6.49
N PHE A 141 4.71 -19.46 -5.46
CA PHE A 141 5.33 -19.98 -4.24
C PHE A 141 5.47 -21.50 -4.23
N ALA A 142 5.15 -22.20 -5.32
CA ALA A 142 5.29 -23.65 -5.39
C ALA A 142 6.70 -24.16 -5.02
N PRO A 143 7.80 -23.55 -5.50
CA PRO A 143 9.16 -23.95 -5.09
C PRO A 143 9.42 -23.75 -3.60
N LEU A 144 8.88 -22.68 -3.01
CA LEU A 144 8.99 -22.42 -1.57
C LEU A 144 8.22 -23.47 -0.76
N LEU A 145 6.99 -23.79 -1.17
CA LEU A 145 6.17 -24.81 -0.52
C LEU A 145 6.82 -26.19 -0.59
N ASP A 146 7.44 -26.54 -1.72
CA ASP A 146 8.17 -27.81 -1.88
C ASP A 146 9.44 -27.83 -1.01
N TYR A 147 10.24 -26.75 -1.06
CA TYR A 147 11.44 -26.57 -0.24
C TYR A 147 11.11 -26.75 1.25
N ARG A 148 10.06 -26.08 1.74
CA ARG A 148 9.66 -26.13 3.15
C ARG A 148 9.15 -27.48 3.58
N ARG A 149 8.46 -28.19 2.69
CA ARG A 149 7.97 -29.53 3.00
C ARG A 149 9.13 -30.51 3.16
N ALA A 150 10.18 -30.35 2.36
CA ALA A 150 11.39 -31.17 2.42
C ALA A 150 12.31 -30.79 3.60
N ASP A 151 12.36 -29.51 3.97
CA ASP A 151 13.25 -29.02 5.03
C ASP A 151 12.67 -29.28 6.43
N ARG A 152 13.11 -30.39 7.04
CA ARG A 152 12.77 -30.75 8.43
C ARG A 152 13.64 -30.05 9.48
N ARG A 153 14.58 -29.18 9.06
CA ARG A 153 15.49 -28.53 9.99
C ARG A 153 14.79 -27.37 10.68
N ILE A 154 14.82 -27.37 12.01
CA ILE A 154 14.42 -26.24 12.85
C ILE A 154 15.55 -25.22 12.79
N HIS A 155 15.69 -24.52 11.66
CA HIS A 155 16.66 -23.46 11.56
C HIS A 155 16.21 -22.28 12.44
N ARG A 156 17.01 -21.97 13.47
CA ARG A 156 16.98 -20.66 14.14
C ARG A 156 17.57 -19.59 13.22
N SER A 157 17.20 -19.57 11.93
CA SER A 157 17.64 -18.52 11.01
C SER A 157 16.82 -17.27 11.30
N TYR A 158 17.53 -16.16 11.41
CA TYR A 158 16.93 -14.84 11.55
C TYR A 158 16.02 -14.60 10.35
N PRO A 159 14.73 -14.29 10.56
CA PRO A 159 13.81 -14.05 9.47
C PRO A 159 14.29 -12.84 8.66
N ARG A 160 14.54 -13.04 7.37
CA ARG A 160 14.54 -11.91 6.44
C ARG A 160 13.08 -11.55 6.17
N GLN A 161 12.78 -10.25 6.16
CA GLN A 161 11.47 -9.70 5.81
C GLN A 161 11.23 -9.71 4.28
N ASN A 162 11.79 -10.68 3.53
CA ASN A 162 11.55 -10.75 2.09
C ASN A 162 10.36 -11.67 1.79
N SER A 163 9.54 -11.24 0.84
CA SER A 163 8.37 -11.94 0.33
C SER A 163 8.72 -12.83 -0.86
N TYR A 164 9.97 -13.32 -0.91
CA TYR A 164 10.51 -14.13 -2.00
C TYR A 164 10.24 -13.55 -3.40
N GLY A 165 10.33 -12.22 -3.51
CA GLY A 165 10.10 -11.47 -4.75
C GLY A 165 8.66 -11.07 -5.01
N GLU A 166 7.68 -11.62 -4.31
CA GLU A 166 6.27 -11.27 -4.48
C GLU A 166 5.87 -10.03 -3.68
N ALA A 167 4.69 -9.46 -3.93
CA ALA A 167 4.16 -8.42 -3.07
C ALA A 167 4.04 -8.92 -1.61
N PRO A 168 4.47 -8.14 -0.59
CA PRO A 168 4.41 -8.57 0.80
C PRO A 168 3.04 -9.09 1.23
N SER A 169 1.96 -8.43 0.80
CA SER A 169 0.59 -8.85 1.10
C SER A 169 0.23 -10.24 0.55
N VAL A 170 0.74 -10.60 -0.63
CA VAL A 170 0.50 -11.91 -1.25
C VAL A 170 1.24 -13.01 -0.47
N TYR A 171 2.47 -12.73 -0.03
CA TYR A 171 3.19 -13.61 0.89
C TYR A 171 2.48 -13.74 2.24
N ARG A 172 1.88 -12.64 2.75
CA ARG A 172 1.05 -12.69 3.97
C ARG A 172 -0.16 -13.59 3.83
N GLU A 173 -0.82 -13.58 2.67
CA GLU A 173 -1.95 -14.48 2.40
C GLU A 173 -1.50 -15.94 2.33
N LEU A 174 -0.38 -16.24 1.66
CA LEU A 174 0.17 -17.59 1.62
C LEU A 174 0.35 -18.17 3.03
N TYR A 175 1.06 -17.45 3.91
CA TYR A 175 1.37 -18.01 5.21
C TYR A 175 0.10 -18.08 6.09
N LYS A 176 -0.86 -17.15 5.96
CA LYS A 176 -2.14 -17.22 6.68
C LYS A 176 -2.97 -18.43 6.25
N ASP A 177 -3.10 -18.66 4.95
CA ASP A 177 -3.83 -19.80 4.40
C ASP A 177 -3.15 -21.12 4.76
N THR A 178 -1.82 -21.16 4.75
CA THR A 178 -1.05 -22.34 5.18
C THR A 178 -1.34 -22.66 6.66
N LEU A 179 -1.29 -21.66 7.53
CA LEU A 179 -1.56 -21.85 8.95
C LEU A 179 -3.01 -22.26 9.22
N GLN A 180 -3.96 -21.71 8.45
CA GLN A 180 -5.35 -22.12 8.51
C GLN A 180 -5.51 -23.59 8.11
N ALA A 181 -4.88 -24.01 7.01
CA ALA A 181 -4.92 -25.41 6.58
C ALA A 181 -4.37 -26.35 7.65
N VAL A 182 -3.24 -26.00 8.28
CA VAL A 182 -2.66 -26.82 9.35
C VAL A 182 -3.59 -26.90 10.58
N SER A 183 -4.25 -25.79 10.94
CA SER A 183 -5.17 -25.75 12.07
C SER A 183 -6.39 -26.68 11.93
N LEU A 184 -6.76 -27.04 10.69
CA LEU A 184 -7.94 -27.85 10.39
C LEU A 184 -7.64 -29.36 10.34
N CYS A 185 -6.38 -29.76 10.22
CA CYS A 185 -6.04 -31.12 9.79
C CYS A 185 -5.51 -32.05 10.89
N ASP A 186 -4.91 -31.54 11.99
CA ASP A 186 -4.41 -32.41 13.06
C ASP A 186 -4.26 -31.71 14.44
N PRO A 187 -4.99 -32.16 15.47
CA PRO A 187 -4.81 -31.72 16.85
C PRO A 187 -3.41 -31.99 17.43
N ALA A 188 -2.70 -33.04 16.99
CA ALA A 188 -1.35 -33.36 17.44
C ALA A 188 -0.30 -32.41 16.83
N THR A 189 -0.52 -31.94 15.61
CA THR A 189 0.29 -30.89 14.95
C THR A 189 0.17 -29.56 15.71
N LEU A 190 -1.02 -29.21 16.22
CA LEU A 190 -1.20 -28.07 17.12
C LEU A 190 -0.45 -28.26 18.45
N PHE A 191 -0.36 -29.49 18.97
CA PHE A 191 0.40 -29.82 20.17
C PHE A 191 1.91 -29.68 19.95
N ILE A 192 2.43 -30.15 18.80
CA ILE A 192 3.84 -29.98 18.42
C ILE A 192 4.19 -28.50 18.25
N MET A 193 3.32 -27.70 17.63
CA MET A 193 3.49 -26.25 17.55
C MET A 193 3.46 -25.58 18.92
N ARG A 194 2.65 -26.11 19.85
CA ARG A 194 2.52 -25.58 21.20
C ARG A 194 3.78 -25.85 22.04
N ASP A 195 4.24 -27.09 22.07
CA ASP A 195 5.34 -27.51 22.94
C ASP A 195 6.73 -27.20 22.36
N SER A 196 6.87 -27.10 21.03
CA SER A 196 8.15 -26.79 20.38
C SER A 196 8.51 -25.29 20.39
N TRP A 197 7.59 -24.42 20.84
CA TRP A 197 7.78 -22.97 20.80
C TRP A 197 7.52 -22.27 22.15
N PRO A 198 8.53 -21.60 22.74
CA PRO A 198 8.33 -20.77 23.94
C PRO A 198 7.34 -19.62 23.66
N GLY A 199 6.23 -19.56 24.41
CA GLY A 199 5.21 -18.49 24.30
C GLY A 199 4.05 -18.77 23.35
N SER A 200 3.85 -20.02 22.93
CA SER A 200 2.84 -20.43 21.95
C SER A 200 1.42 -20.66 22.50
N LYS A 201 1.13 -20.46 23.80
CA LYS A 201 -0.19 -20.85 24.36
C LYS A 201 -1.37 -20.12 23.69
N ASN A 202 -1.10 -19.03 22.97
CA ASN A 202 -2.07 -18.28 22.17
C ASN A 202 -1.89 -18.41 20.65
N ALA A 203 -1.08 -19.35 20.14
CA ALA A 203 -0.80 -19.48 18.70
C ALA A 203 -2.07 -19.50 17.85
N LEU A 204 -3.10 -20.28 18.24
CA LEU A 204 -4.40 -20.31 17.56
C LEU A 204 -5.11 -18.95 17.51
N ARG A 205 -4.97 -18.11 18.54
CA ARG A 205 -5.53 -16.75 18.56
C ARG A 205 -4.75 -15.81 17.64
N THR A 206 -3.43 -15.99 17.56
CA THR A 206 -2.59 -15.29 16.57
C THR A 206 -2.93 -15.71 15.15
N LEU A 207 -3.27 -16.98 14.90
CA LEU A 207 -3.70 -17.48 13.59
C LEU A 207 -5.06 -16.91 13.16
N THR A 208 -5.99 -16.81 14.09
CA THR A 208 -7.39 -16.40 13.83
C THR A 208 -7.63 -14.92 14.04
N SER A 209 -6.58 -14.12 14.26
CA SER A 209 -6.69 -12.68 14.48
C SER A 209 -7.32 -12.00 13.25
N PRO A 210 -8.51 -11.40 13.36
CA PRO A 210 -9.24 -10.82 12.23
C PRO A 210 -8.76 -9.39 11.90
N ILE A 211 -7.53 -9.02 12.29
CA ILE A 211 -7.03 -7.66 12.02
C ILE A 211 -6.77 -7.52 10.53
N HIS A 212 -7.42 -6.53 9.93
CA HIS A 212 -7.03 -6.01 8.63
C HIS A 212 -5.99 -4.90 8.82
N ASP A 213 -4.95 -4.92 7.99
CA ASP A 213 -3.82 -3.97 8.05
C ASP A 213 -4.29 -2.50 7.94
N TRP A 214 -5.37 -2.26 7.18
CA TRP A 214 -5.97 -0.95 6.94
C TRP A 214 -7.09 -0.56 7.93
N SER A 215 -7.26 -1.29 9.03
CA SER A 215 -8.26 -0.94 10.06
C SER A 215 -7.86 0.29 10.86
N ILE A 216 -8.85 1.08 11.28
CA ILE A 216 -8.70 2.10 12.32
C ILE A 216 -9.32 1.51 13.60
N PRO A 217 -8.52 0.92 14.50
CA PRO A 217 -9.06 0.18 15.63
C PRO A 217 -9.67 1.13 16.68
N SER A 218 -10.78 0.70 17.29
CA SER A 218 -11.26 1.33 18.52
C SER A 218 -10.42 0.90 19.73
N GLN A 219 -10.55 1.61 20.86
CA GLN A 219 -9.93 1.19 22.14
C GLN A 219 -10.34 -0.23 22.56
N GLY A 220 -11.59 -0.63 22.28
CA GLY A 220 -12.07 -1.99 22.52
C GLY A 220 -11.39 -3.03 21.62
N ASP A 221 -11.19 -2.69 20.35
CA ASP A 221 -10.43 -3.53 19.42
C ASP A 221 -9.00 -3.68 19.92
N MET A 222 -8.31 -2.58 20.23
CA MET A 222 -6.94 -2.60 20.76
C MET A 222 -6.82 -3.49 22.00
N SER A 223 -7.73 -3.35 22.96
CA SER A 223 -7.75 -4.18 24.18
C SER A 223 -7.89 -5.67 23.86
N ARG A 224 -8.78 -6.02 22.91
CA ARG A 224 -8.96 -7.39 22.44
C ARG A 224 -7.72 -7.91 21.73
N LEU A 225 -7.06 -7.10 20.90
CA LEU A 225 -5.84 -7.50 20.20
C LEU A 225 -4.70 -7.75 21.18
N PHE A 226 -4.52 -6.91 22.19
CA PHE A 226 -3.53 -7.13 23.24
C PHE A 226 -3.80 -8.42 24.03
N SER A 227 -5.07 -8.77 24.28
CA SER A 227 -5.43 -10.04 24.94
C SER A 227 -5.03 -11.30 24.16
N TYR A 228 -4.76 -11.19 22.85
CA TYR A 228 -4.25 -12.30 22.05
C TYR A 228 -2.78 -12.61 22.33
N LEU A 229 -2.06 -11.72 23.02
CA LEU A 229 -0.62 -11.81 23.25
C LEU A 229 -0.23 -12.21 24.69
N ASP A 230 -1.21 -12.61 25.52
CA ASP A 230 -1.15 -12.62 26.99
C ASP A 230 -0.17 -13.62 27.67
N GLU A 231 0.83 -14.15 26.97
CA GLU A 231 1.94 -14.92 27.57
C GLU A 231 3.24 -14.11 27.68
N GLU A 232 3.36 -12.98 26.99
CA GLU A 232 4.59 -12.19 26.92
C GLU A 232 4.57 -10.92 27.79
N HIS A 233 3.65 -10.79 28.73
CA HIS A 233 3.38 -9.53 29.46
C HIS A 233 4.60 -8.86 30.14
N LYS A 234 5.73 -9.56 30.31
CA LYS A 234 7.03 -8.96 30.71
C LYS A 234 7.93 -8.62 29.52
N VAL A 235 8.20 -9.57 28.61
CA VAL A 235 9.08 -9.35 27.44
C VAL A 235 8.46 -8.38 26.45
N MET A 236 7.16 -8.51 26.18
CA MET A 236 6.40 -7.58 25.38
C MET A 236 6.14 -6.27 26.08
N ALA A 237 5.98 -6.22 27.41
CA ALA A 237 5.97 -4.92 28.08
C ALA A 237 7.31 -4.21 27.95
N THR A 238 8.44 -4.92 28.03
CA THR A 238 9.77 -4.36 27.79
C THR A 238 10.01 -3.99 26.32
N GLU A 239 9.61 -4.80 25.34
CA GLU A 239 9.70 -4.46 23.92
C GLU A 239 8.75 -3.32 23.54
N ARG A 240 7.52 -3.33 24.07
CA ARG A 240 6.55 -2.24 23.95
C ARG A 240 7.13 -0.98 24.59
N GLN A 241 7.71 -1.06 25.78
CA GLN A 241 8.32 0.09 26.45
C GLN A 241 9.64 0.51 25.81
N SER A 242 10.34 -0.37 25.09
CA SER A 242 11.57 -0.04 24.34
C SER A 242 11.27 0.54 22.97
N LYS A 243 10.23 0.05 22.26
CA LYS A 243 9.82 0.50 20.92
C LYS A 243 8.81 1.64 20.95
N LEU A 244 7.94 1.69 21.97
CA LEU A 244 6.94 2.75 22.21
C LEU A 244 7.30 3.59 23.45
N GLY A 245 8.54 3.50 23.97
CA GLY A 245 9.00 4.23 25.17
C GLY A 245 8.93 5.74 25.06
N GLY A 246 8.81 6.27 23.85
CA GLY A 246 8.14 7.52 23.56
C GLY A 246 7.10 7.23 22.50
N THR A 247 5.82 7.17 22.87
CA THR A 247 4.72 7.16 21.88
C THR A 247 4.98 8.29 20.89
N ASP A 248 5.04 7.97 19.60
CA ASP A 248 5.17 8.96 18.55
C ASP A 248 3.78 9.56 18.28
N PRO A 249 3.45 10.74 18.85
CA PRO A 249 2.14 11.36 18.63
C PRO A 249 1.95 11.79 17.17
N ASP A 250 3.04 11.80 16.37
CA ASP A 250 3.04 12.19 14.97
C ASP A 250 2.84 10.99 14.04
N SER A 251 2.68 9.78 14.59
CA SER A 251 2.30 8.59 13.82
C SER A 251 0.95 8.79 13.14
N ARG A 252 0.87 8.40 11.86
CA ARG A 252 -0.26 8.70 10.99
C ARG A 252 -0.98 7.46 10.50
N VAL A 253 -2.29 7.58 10.37
CA VAL A 253 -3.13 6.62 9.65
C VAL A 253 -3.13 7.01 8.17
N SER A 254 -2.93 6.03 7.29
CA SER A 254 -2.88 6.24 5.84
C SER A 254 -4.18 6.79 5.27
N ALA A 255 -4.12 7.55 4.18
CA ALA A 255 -5.29 8.04 3.47
C ALA A 255 -6.23 6.89 3.01
N ALA A 256 -5.65 5.76 2.60
CA ALA A 256 -6.44 4.58 2.21
C ALA A 256 -7.30 4.03 3.35
N ALA A 257 -6.73 3.84 4.54
CA ALA A 257 -7.46 3.37 5.73
C ALA A 257 -8.59 4.34 6.12
N VAL A 258 -8.31 5.66 6.06
CA VAL A 258 -9.31 6.71 6.31
C VAL A 258 -10.47 6.63 5.32
N ALA A 259 -10.16 6.47 4.02
CA ALA A 259 -11.18 6.33 2.99
C ALA A 259 -12.02 5.06 3.19
N ILE A 260 -11.39 3.93 3.49
CA ILE A 260 -12.09 2.66 3.74
C ILE A 260 -13.05 2.80 4.92
N TYR A 261 -12.59 3.40 6.03
CA TYR A 261 -13.41 3.65 7.21
C TYR A 261 -14.59 4.58 6.87
N PHE A 262 -14.29 5.75 6.30
CA PHE A 262 -15.29 6.76 5.99
C PHE A 262 -16.34 6.26 4.99
N ILE A 263 -15.91 5.72 3.85
CA ILE A 263 -16.81 5.20 2.82
C ILE A 263 -17.60 4.02 3.38
N GLY A 264 -16.96 3.14 4.17
CA GLY A 264 -17.62 2.03 4.85
C GLY A 264 -18.76 2.45 5.78
N SER A 265 -18.62 3.60 6.44
CA SER A 265 -19.65 4.20 7.30
C SER A 265 -20.85 4.78 6.53
N LEU A 266 -20.72 5.03 5.22
CA LEU A 266 -21.79 5.63 4.44
C LEU A 266 -22.90 4.62 4.13
N PRO A 267 -24.17 5.08 4.07
CA PRO A 267 -25.27 4.25 3.56
C PRO A 267 -24.95 3.68 2.17
N ALA A 268 -25.42 2.46 1.90
CA ALA A 268 -25.15 1.77 0.63
C ALA A 268 -25.53 2.65 -0.59
N ALA A 269 -26.67 3.33 -0.53
CA ALA A 269 -27.11 4.22 -1.59
C ALA A 269 -26.12 5.36 -1.88
N SER A 270 -25.45 5.91 -0.87
CA SER A 270 -24.45 6.98 -1.00
C SER A 270 -23.13 6.46 -1.55
N ARG A 271 -22.69 5.28 -1.10
CA ARG A 271 -21.47 4.63 -1.61
C ARG A 271 -21.51 4.43 -3.13
N MET A 272 -22.68 4.12 -3.67
CA MET A 272 -22.91 3.95 -5.11
C MET A 272 -22.89 5.26 -5.91
N GLN A 273 -22.85 6.42 -5.25
CA GLN A 273 -22.82 7.74 -5.90
C GLN A 273 -21.40 8.29 -6.03
N LEU A 274 -20.43 7.73 -5.30
CA LEU A 274 -19.03 8.13 -5.44
C LEU A 274 -18.51 7.77 -6.83
N ARG A 275 -17.81 8.72 -7.46
CA ARG A 275 -17.20 8.54 -8.79
C ARG A 275 -15.69 8.64 -8.69
N ASP A 276 -15.18 9.75 -8.17
CA ASP A 276 -13.75 10.01 -8.11
C ASP A 276 -13.27 10.16 -6.68
N VAL A 277 -12.31 9.32 -6.29
CA VAL A 277 -11.66 9.37 -4.98
C VAL A 277 -10.15 9.52 -5.17
N VAL A 278 -9.57 10.48 -4.46
CA VAL A 278 -8.12 10.64 -4.35
C VAL A 278 -7.69 10.25 -2.94
N LEU A 279 -6.68 9.40 -2.85
CA LEU A 279 -6.03 9.05 -1.58
C LEU A 279 -4.66 9.71 -1.60
N ASP A 280 -4.52 10.80 -0.86
CA ASP A 280 -3.32 11.60 -0.78
C ASP A 280 -2.49 11.12 0.42
N GLU A 281 -1.56 10.20 0.16
CA GLU A 281 -0.58 9.73 1.15
C GLU A 281 0.49 10.81 1.30
N ASP A 282 0.10 11.93 1.89
CA ASP A 282 0.87 13.17 2.03
C ASP A 282 1.97 13.09 3.08
N HIS A 283 1.97 12.05 3.93
CA HIS A 283 3.00 11.78 4.92
C HIS A 283 3.16 10.27 5.14
N LYS A 284 4.28 9.86 5.73
CA LYS A 284 4.48 8.46 6.11
C LYS A 284 3.41 8.00 7.11
N ALA A 285 2.66 6.97 6.71
CA ALA A 285 1.70 6.28 7.56
C ALA A 285 2.24 4.96 8.15
N VAL A 286 1.55 4.45 9.15
CA VAL A 286 1.90 3.22 9.86
C VAL A 286 1.01 2.03 9.44
N ALA A 287 1.29 0.84 9.96
CA ALA A 287 0.57 -0.41 9.76
C ALA A 287 0.62 -1.00 8.34
N LEU A 288 1.78 -0.91 7.69
CA LEU A 288 2.04 -1.46 6.33
C LEU A 288 1.19 -0.78 5.23
N PRO A 289 1.25 0.57 5.12
CA PRO A 289 0.34 1.34 4.27
C PRO A 289 0.38 0.92 2.80
N GLU A 290 1.48 0.39 2.29
CA GLU A 290 1.61 -0.08 0.92
C GLU A 290 0.49 -1.04 0.49
N CYS A 291 0.02 -1.94 1.37
CA CYS A 291 -0.99 -2.95 1.04
C CYS A 291 -2.43 -2.45 1.22
N HIS A 292 -2.66 -1.25 1.77
CA HIS A 292 -4.00 -0.77 2.11
C HIS A 292 -4.91 -0.60 0.89
N GLY A 293 -4.35 -0.55 -0.32
CA GLY A 293 -5.12 -0.61 -1.56
C GLY A 293 -6.02 -1.84 -1.67
N ARG A 294 -5.66 -2.96 -1.02
CA ARG A 294 -6.47 -4.18 -0.98
C ARG A 294 -7.83 -3.98 -0.32
N GLY A 295 -7.89 -3.15 0.73
CA GLY A 295 -9.15 -2.85 1.42
C GLY A 295 -10.16 -2.09 0.57
N LEU A 296 -9.74 -1.53 -0.57
CA LEU A 296 -10.61 -0.84 -1.52
C LEU A 296 -11.27 -1.80 -2.52
N VAL A 297 -10.74 -3.02 -2.69
CA VAL A 297 -11.24 -4.00 -3.67
C VAL A 297 -12.75 -4.23 -3.53
N PRO A 298 -13.30 -4.51 -2.32
CA PRO A 298 -14.74 -4.73 -2.18
C PRO A 298 -15.58 -3.48 -2.47
N LEU A 299 -15.03 -2.29 -2.29
CA LEU A 299 -15.71 -1.03 -2.60
C LEU A 299 -15.81 -0.82 -4.12
N CYS A 300 -14.71 -1.04 -4.84
CA CYS A 300 -14.66 -0.93 -6.29
C CYS A 300 -15.48 -2.02 -6.99
N GLN A 301 -15.51 -3.25 -6.46
CA GLN A 301 -16.37 -4.33 -6.97
C GLN A 301 -17.85 -3.99 -6.85
N LYS A 302 -18.26 -3.41 -5.72
CA LYS A 302 -19.67 -3.02 -5.47
C LYS A 302 -20.08 -1.78 -6.26
N ASN A 303 -19.16 -0.83 -6.50
CA ASN A 303 -19.39 0.36 -7.30
C ASN A 303 -18.43 0.39 -8.51
N PRO A 304 -18.81 -0.21 -9.65
CA PRO A 304 -17.97 -0.26 -10.84
C PRO A 304 -17.64 1.10 -11.47
N GLN A 305 -18.36 2.15 -11.08
CA GLN A 305 -18.12 3.53 -11.53
C GLN A 305 -17.14 4.29 -10.62
N LEU A 306 -16.71 3.68 -9.51
CA LEU A 306 -15.70 4.26 -8.63
C LEU A 306 -14.32 4.19 -9.30
N ARG A 307 -13.62 5.32 -9.26
CA ARG A 307 -12.24 5.50 -9.71
C ARG A 307 -11.45 6.02 -8.52
N VAL A 308 -10.39 5.31 -8.18
CA VAL A 308 -9.49 5.65 -7.09
C VAL A 308 -8.11 5.96 -7.63
N GLN A 309 -7.61 7.15 -7.34
CA GLN A 309 -6.21 7.49 -7.55
C GLN A 309 -5.52 7.62 -6.21
N ARG A 310 -4.54 6.75 -5.94
CA ARG A 310 -3.69 6.84 -4.76
C ARG A 310 -2.43 7.60 -5.13
N ARG A 311 -2.20 8.74 -4.50
CA ARG A 311 -1.02 9.60 -4.68
C ARG A 311 -0.08 9.38 -3.52
N LEU A 312 1.14 8.97 -3.81
CA LEU A 312 2.19 8.75 -2.82
C LEU A 312 3.20 9.88 -2.94
N ASN A 313 3.19 10.81 -1.99
CA ASN A 313 4.21 11.87 -1.94
C ASN A 313 5.56 11.24 -1.57
N LEU A 314 6.47 11.14 -2.54
CA LEU A 314 7.74 10.45 -2.36
C LEU A 314 8.62 11.14 -1.31
N TRP A 315 8.61 12.48 -1.29
CA TRP A 315 9.41 13.27 -0.34
C TRP A 315 8.96 13.00 1.09
N GLU A 316 7.67 13.21 1.37
CA GLU A 316 7.15 13.12 2.73
C GLU A 316 7.12 11.69 3.28
N ASN A 317 7.04 10.68 2.40
CA ASN A 317 7.01 9.27 2.82
C ASN A 317 8.40 8.67 3.03
N PHE A 318 9.41 9.10 2.25
CA PHE A 318 10.72 8.47 2.25
C PHE A 318 11.84 9.34 2.83
N PHE A 319 11.71 10.67 2.80
CA PHE A 319 12.79 11.62 3.12
C PHE A 319 12.49 12.51 4.33
N SER A 320 11.43 12.24 5.11
CA SER A 320 10.97 13.10 6.21
C SER A 320 12.12 13.52 7.15
N ALA A 321 12.14 14.82 7.47
CA ALA A 321 13.17 15.48 8.27
C ALA A 321 13.46 14.77 9.60
N GLY A 322 14.74 14.69 9.97
CA GLY A 322 15.18 14.16 11.28
C GLY A 322 15.65 12.71 11.30
N LYS A 323 15.65 11.99 10.17
CA LYS A 323 16.32 10.67 10.10
C LYS A 323 17.79 10.84 9.77
N THR A 324 18.65 10.35 10.67
CA THR A 324 20.08 10.26 10.42
C THR A 324 20.33 9.24 9.31
N VAL A 325 20.80 9.70 8.14
CA VAL A 325 21.22 8.78 7.08
C VAL A 325 22.53 8.12 7.51
N HIS A 326 22.47 6.85 7.91
CA HIS A 326 23.63 6.10 8.41
C HIS A 326 24.69 5.84 7.33
N SER A 327 24.27 5.59 6.09
CA SER A 327 25.15 5.51 4.92
C SER A 327 24.39 5.71 3.61
N HIS A 328 25.09 6.19 2.58
CA HIS A 328 24.58 6.33 1.20
C HIS A 328 23.98 5.04 0.65
N GLU A 329 24.74 3.95 0.73
CA GLU A 329 24.33 2.62 0.24
C GLU A 329 23.01 2.18 0.87
N THR A 330 22.88 2.38 2.19
CA THR A 330 21.66 2.01 2.91
C THR A 330 20.48 2.84 2.44
N PHE A 331 20.69 4.14 2.25
CA PHE A 331 19.65 5.07 1.83
C PHE A 331 19.11 4.77 0.43
N VAL A 332 20.02 4.64 -0.54
CA VAL A 332 19.69 4.39 -1.95
C VAL A 332 18.96 3.06 -2.13
N ARG A 333 19.42 2.02 -1.41
CA ARG A 333 18.74 0.74 -1.34
C ARG A 333 17.35 0.85 -0.73
N GLN A 334 17.22 1.50 0.43
CA GLN A 334 15.94 1.65 1.13
C GLN A 334 14.91 2.42 0.31
N MET A 335 15.35 3.42 -0.46
CA MET A 335 14.49 4.16 -1.37
C MET A 335 13.95 3.25 -2.47
N THR A 336 14.82 2.50 -3.15
CA THR A 336 14.38 1.56 -4.20
C THR A 336 13.48 0.47 -3.62
N GLU A 337 13.82 -0.06 -2.46
CA GLU A 337 13.01 -1.05 -1.75
C GLU A 337 11.63 -0.49 -1.40
N SER A 338 11.56 0.76 -0.94
CA SER A 338 10.30 1.40 -0.60
C SER A 338 9.44 1.65 -1.85
N VAL A 339 10.00 2.26 -2.90
CA VAL A 339 9.29 2.49 -4.16
C VAL A 339 8.80 1.18 -4.76
N SER A 340 9.69 0.21 -4.92
CA SER A 340 9.37 -1.09 -5.53
C SER A 340 8.28 -1.83 -4.76
N ARG A 341 8.28 -1.76 -3.41
CA ARG A 341 7.23 -2.34 -2.56
C ARG A 341 5.84 -1.77 -2.89
N TRP A 342 5.73 -0.45 -3.00
CA TRP A 342 4.47 0.20 -3.37
C TRP A 342 4.02 -0.17 -4.79
N MET A 343 4.95 -0.27 -5.73
CA MET A 343 4.65 -0.67 -7.11
C MET A 343 4.10 -2.10 -7.18
N VAL A 344 4.75 -3.07 -6.52
CA VAL A 344 4.31 -4.47 -6.58
C VAL A 344 3.02 -4.71 -5.81
N GLU A 345 2.80 -4.00 -4.70
CA GLU A 345 1.51 -4.04 -3.99
C GLU A 345 0.37 -3.52 -4.85
N ALA A 346 0.60 -2.43 -5.61
CA ALA A 346 -0.39 -1.95 -6.58
C ALA A 346 -0.63 -2.98 -7.70
N ARG A 347 0.43 -3.56 -8.27
CA ARG A 347 0.33 -4.58 -9.33
C ARG A 347 -0.32 -5.90 -8.88
N ALA A 348 -0.32 -6.19 -7.59
CA ALA A 348 -1.03 -7.35 -7.03
C ALA A 348 -2.55 -7.15 -6.93
N LEU A 349 -3.06 -5.90 -7.03
CA LEU A 349 -4.48 -5.60 -6.84
C LEU A 349 -5.42 -6.26 -7.88
N PRO A 350 -5.11 -6.30 -9.19
CA PRO A 350 -5.93 -7.00 -10.16
C PRO A 350 -6.14 -8.48 -9.81
N SER A 351 -5.07 -9.18 -9.42
CA SER A 351 -5.13 -10.58 -8.96
C SER A 351 -5.93 -10.74 -7.66
N ALA A 352 -5.96 -9.70 -6.82
CA ALA A 352 -6.83 -9.64 -5.64
C ALA A 352 -8.31 -9.31 -5.97
N GLY A 353 -8.65 -9.10 -7.24
CA GLY A 353 -10.01 -8.85 -7.70
C GLY A 353 -10.38 -7.37 -7.87
N MET A 354 -9.40 -6.46 -7.88
CA MET A 354 -9.64 -5.06 -8.23
C MET A 354 -10.13 -4.94 -9.68
N PRO A 355 -11.28 -4.28 -9.94
CA PRO A 355 -11.76 -4.08 -11.30
C PRO A 355 -10.76 -3.32 -12.18
N ALA A 356 -10.69 -3.68 -13.46
CA ALA A 356 -9.82 -2.98 -14.42
C ALA A 356 -10.18 -1.49 -14.50
N GLY A 357 -9.15 -0.63 -14.43
CA GLY A 357 -9.30 0.82 -14.51
C GLY A 357 -9.95 1.49 -13.29
N SER A 358 -10.26 0.76 -12.21
CA SER A 358 -10.83 1.37 -10.99
C SER A 358 -9.76 1.93 -10.04
N PHE A 359 -8.49 1.57 -10.20
CA PHE A 359 -7.41 1.99 -9.32
C PHE A 359 -6.20 2.45 -10.14
N SER A 360 -5.49 3.46 -9.64
CA SER A 360 -4.15 3.86 -10.10
C SER A 360 -3.30 4.34 -8.93
N LEU A 361 -2.01 4.05 -8.98
CA LEU A 361 -0.99 4.58 -8.06
C LEU A 361 -0.18 5.65 -8.80
N LEU A 362 -0.17 6.87 -8.27
CA LEU A 362 0.70 7.96 -8.71
C LEU A 362 1.85 8.10 -7.73
N LEU A 363 3.08 7.87 -8.18
CA LEU A 363 4.30 8.24 -7.48
C LEU A 363 4.52 9.74 -7.69
N ASP A 364 4.25 10.53 -6.65
CA ASP A 364 4.25 11.98 -6.70
C ASP A 364 5.62 12.53 -6.27
N GLY A 365 6.35 13.10 -7.23
CA GLY A 365 7.61 13.78 -7.01
C GLY A 365 7.47 15.25 -6.58
N SER A 366 6.26 15.74 -6.29
CA SER A 366 6.04 17.13 -5.84
C SER A 366 6.62 17.36 -4.44
N GLY A 367 7.32 18.48 -4.25
CA GLY A 367 7.93 18.85 -2.97
C GLY A 367 9.16 19.75 -3.14
N PRO A 368 9.87 20.05 -2.04
CA PRO A 368 11.03 20.94 -2.05
C PRO A 368 12.16 20.50 -2.98
N VAL A 369 12.21 19.21 -3.35
CA VAL A 369 13.26 18.61 -4.19
C VAL A 369 12.72 18.00 -5.49
N SER A 370 11.57 18.46 -6.00
CA SER A 370 10.94 17.89 -7.20
C SER A 370 11.85 17.74 -8.41
N GLN A 371 12.75 18.70 -8.60
CA GLN A 371 13.76 18.70 -9.66
C GLN A 371 14.84 17.60 -9.52
N HIS A 372 14.77 16.75 -8.49
CA HIS A 372 15.77 15.71 -8.25
C HIS A 372 15.19 14.29 -8.36
N PHE A 373 13.86 14.13 -8.28
CA PHE A 373 13.25 12.80 -8.44
C PHE A 373 13.48 12.20 -9.82
N HIS A 374 13.51 13.01 -10.88
CA HIS A 374 13.88 12.52 -12.20
C HIS A 374 15.30 11.95 -12.21
N HIS A 375 16.29 12.65 -11.64
CA HIS A 375 17.66 12.15 -11.54
C HIS A 375 17.76 10.87 -10.71
N VAL A 376 17.07 10.81 -9.59
CA VAL A 376 17.04 9.63 -8.71
C VAL A 376 16.48 8.41 -9.46
N PHE A 377 15.33 8.56 -10.13
CA PHE A 377 14.74 7.43 -10.85
C PHE A 377 15.59 7.00 -12.05
N GLN A 378 16.11 7.96 -12.81
CA GLN A 378 16.92 7.69 -14.00
C GLN A 378 18.26 7.02 -13.66
N SER A 379 18.95 7.46 -12.61
CA SER A 379 20.32 6.99 -12.30
C SER A 379 20.35 5.81 -11.32
N ILE A 380 19.33 5.67 -10.46
CA ILE A 380 19.31 4.67 -9.40
C ILE A 380 18.23 3.63 -9.67
N VAL A 381 16.95 4.04 -9.66
CA VAL A 381 15.83 3.08 -9.64
C VAL A 381 15.77 2.27 -10.94
N GLN A 382 15.92 2.92 -12.10
CA GLN A 382 16.01 2.24 -13.40
C GLN A 382 17.21 1.31 -13.49
N ARG A 383 18.39 1.75 -13.01
CA ARG A 383 19.58 0.91 -12.98
C ARG A 383 19.39 -0.31 -12.10
N HIS A 384 18.77 -0.18 -10.94
CA HIS A 384 18.46 -1.29 -10.04
C HIS A 384 17.53 -2.31 -10.69
N ALA A 385 16.48 -1.85 -11.37
CA ALA A 385 15.59 -2.72 -12.14
C ALA A 385 16.36 -3.51 -13.21
N ALA A 386 17.20 -2.83 -14.00
CA ALA A 386 17.99 -3.47 -15.04
C ALA A 386 19.07 -4.40 -14.46
N TRP A 387 19.68 -4.05 -13.32
CA TRP A 387 20.70 -4.87 -12.66
C TRP A 387 20.09 -6.17 -12.11
N GLN A 388 18.86 -6.10 -11.57
CA GLN A 388 18.10 -7.28 -11.19
C GLN A 388 17.78 -8.17 -12.41
N LEU A 389 17.38 -7.60 -13.56
CA LEU A 389 17.16 -8.38 -14.78
C LEU A 389 18.43 -9.09 -15.24
N ALA A 390 19.57 -8.39 -15.21
CA ALA A 390 20.86 -8.97 -15.56
C ALA A 390 21.27 -10.11 -14.62
N TRP A 391 21.01 -9.96 -13.31
CA TRP A 391 21.19 -11.00 -12.32
C TRP A 391 20.32 -12.22 -12.62
N THR A 392 19.01 -12.04 -12.81
CA THR A 392 18.07 -13.14 -13.10
C THR A 392 18.47 -13.88 -14.37
N ALA A 393 18.75 -13.14 -15.46
CA ALA A 393 19.20 -13.73 -16.71
C ALA A 393 20.55 -14.48 -16.58
N SER A 394 21.45 -14.02 -15.72
CA SER A 394 22.69 -14.73 -15.43
C SER A 394 22.47 -16.02 -14.66
N GLN A 395 21.50 -16.08 -13.75
CA GLN A 395 21.18 -17.31 -13.01
C GLN A 395 20.48 -18.33 -13.92
N ASP A 396 19.51 -17.89 -14.72
CA ASP A 396 18.76 -18.78 -15.62
C ASP A 396 19.66 -19.43 -16.69
N ARG A 397 20.72 -18.74 -17.14
CA ARG A 397 21.73 -19.31 -18.07
C ARG A 397 22.65 -20.34 -17.45
N ARG A 398 22.80 -20.32 -16.12
CA ARG A 398 23.66 -21.27 -15.41
C ARG A 398 22.97 -22.59 -15.20
N GLU A 399 21.65 -22.66 -15.13
CA GLU A 399 20.97 -23.95 -14.97
C GLU A 399 21.31 -24.90 -16.14
N PRO A 400 21.77 -26.15 -15.88
CA PRO A 400 21.72 -26.90 -14.62
C PRO A 400 23.07 -26.99 -13.83
N ASP A 401 23.97 -26.00 -13.93
CA ASP A 401 25.24 -25.93 -13.20
C ASP A 401 25.02 -26.16 -11.68
N PRO A 402 25.75 -27.08 -11.04
CA PRO A 402 25.70 -27.29 -9.58
C PRO A 402 25.97 -26.04 -8.73
N LEU A 403 26.58 -25.00 -9.31
CA LEU A 403 26.83 -23.70 -8.67
C LEU A 403 25.68 -22.69 -8.86
N ALA A 404 24.61 -23.05 -9.57
CA ALA A 404 23.41 -22.23 -9.69
C ALA A 404 22.70 -22.14 -8.32
N LEU A 405 22.30 -20.92 -7.94
CA LEU A 405 21.57 -20.70 -6.70
C LEU A 405 20.16 -21.27 -6.82
N SER A 406 19.64 -21.85 -5.73
CA SER A 406 18.25 -22.28 -5.67
C SER A 406 17.28 -21.10 -5.86
N TRP A 407 16.02 -21.43 -6.16
CA TRP A 407 14.94 -20.46 -6.30
C TRP A 407 14.81 -19.51 -5.07
N CYS A 408 15.07 -20.03 -3.86
CA CYS A 408 15.04 -19.24 -2.63
C CYS A 408 16.29 -18.37 -2.49
N GLU A 409 17.48 -18.94 -2.73
CA GLU A 409 18.76 -18.24 -2.55
C GLU A 409 18.92 -17.06 -3.53
N ARG A 410 18.50 -17.23 -4.79
CA ARG A 410 18.59 -16.16 -5.81
C ARG A 410 17.73 -14.93 -5.49
N ARG A 411 16.73 -15.09 -4.61
CA ARG A 411 15.85 -14.01 -4.09
C ARG A 411 16.24 -13.55 -2.69
N GLY A 412 17.46 -13.89 -2.28
CA GLY A 412 18.03 -13.49 -1.00
C GLY A 412 17.57 -14.35 0.16
N GLY A 413 17.73 -15.68 0.03
CA GLY A 413 17.25 -16.72 0.95
C GLY A 413 17.61 -16.54 2.45
N GLU A 414 17.06 -17.41 3.29
CA GLU A 414 17.08 -17.27 4.76
C GLU A 414 18.42 -17.61 5.45
N GLU A 415 19.41 -18.10 4.71
CA GLU A 415 20.68 -18.55 5.27
C GLU A 415 21.75 -17.44 5.23
N CYS A 416 21.83 -16.69 6.34
CA CYS A 416 23.02 -16.06 6.93
C CYS A 416 23.99 -15.28 6.01
N TYR A 417 23.85 -13.93 6.00
CA TYR A 417 24.85 -12.83 5.93
C TYR A 417 26.03 -12.85 4.92
N ARG A 418 26.36 -13.93 4.23
CA ARG A 418 27.59 -14.01 3.41
C ARG A 418 27.38 -14.43 1.96
N THR A 419 26.22 -14.93 1.56
CA THR A 419 25.98 -15.41 0.18
C THR A 419 24.78 -14.75 -0.51
N GLU A 420 24.18 -13.72 0.10
CA GLU A 420 22.96 -13.10 -0.39
C GLU A 420 23.25 -11.97 -1.40
N TYR A 421 22.51 -11.98 -2.51
CA TYR A 421 22.51 -10.87 -3.46
C TYR A 421 21.63 -9.72 -2.96
N THR A 422 22.18 -8.50 -2.90
CA THR A 422 21.49 -7.32 -2.32
C THR A 422 20.68 -6.52 -3.33
N GLY A 423 20.89 -6.76 -4.63
CA GLY A 423 20.20 -6.07 -5.73
C GLY A 423 18.90 -6.72 -6.18
N TYR A 424 18.36 -7.67 -5.40
CA TYR A 424 17.05 -8.28 -5.66
C TYR A 424 15.98 -7.64 -4.77
N PHE A 425 14.98 -7.02 -5.40
CA PHE A 425 13.87 -6.36 -4.71
C PHE A 425 12.60 -7.21 -4.82
N TYR A 426 11.94 -7.18 -5.98
CA TYR A 426 10.70 -7.91 -6.25
C TYR A 426 10.67 -8.39 -7.70
N GLU A 427 10.06 -9.55 -7.95
CA GLU A 427 9.96 -10.19 -9.27
C GLU A 427 9.34 -9.23 -10.30
N ASP A 428 8.24 -8.57 -9.93
CA ASP A 428 7.49 -7.66 -10.78
C ASP A 428 8.09 -6.25 -10.89
N PHE A 429 9.09 -5.91 -10.08
CA PHE A 429 9.64 -4.55 -10.04
C PHE A 429 10.25 -4.09 -11.38
N PRO A 430 11.10 -4.89 -12.07
CA PRO A 430 11.62 -4.46 -13.36
C PRO A 430 10.55 -4.28 -14.44
N ALA A 431 9.51 -5.12 -14.45
CA ALA A 431 8.38 -4.95 -15.36
C ALA A 431 7.62 -3.66 -15.05
N ALA A 432 7.35 -3.39 -13.76
CA ALA A 432 6.71 -2.15 -13.33
C ALA A 432 7.50 -0.89 -13.75
N MET A 433 8.84 -0.93 -13.65
CA MET A 433 9.70 0.18 -14.08
C MET A 433 9.73 0.37 -15.59
N ARG A 434 9.67 -0.72 -16.36
CA ARG A 434 9.56 -0.65 -17.82
C ARG A 434 8.24 -0.02 -18.24
N ASP A 435 7.12 -0.48 -17.70
CA ASP A 435 5.79 0.02 -18.04
C ASP A 435 5.67 1.53 -17.73
N VAL A 436 6.28 2.01 -16.63
CA VAL A 436 6.34 3.44 -16.30
C VAL A 436 7.30 4.20 -17.22
N GLY A 437 8.46 3.64 -17.56
CA GLY A 437 9.45 4.28 -18.44
C GLY A 437 9.02 4.39 -19.91
N GLU A 438 8.11 3.52 -20.34
CA GLU A 438 7.51 3.53 -21.68
C GLU A 438 6.18 4.31 -21.75
N ASP A 439 5.72 4.86 -20.62
CA ASP A 439 4.43 5.54 -20.47
C ASP A 439 3.24 4.66 -20.95
N ASP A 440 3.25 3.38 -20.55
CA ASP A 440 2.18 2.45 -20.91
C ASP A 440 0.82 2.93 -20.35
N PRO A 441 -0.19 3.23 -21.19
CA PRO A 441 -1.50 3.68 -20.73
C PRO A 441 -2.22 2.64 -19.86
N GLY A 442 -1.89 1.36 -20.02
CA GLY A 442 -2.39 0.24 -19.22
C GLY A 442 -1.72 0.09 -17.85
N SER A 443 -0.61 0.79 -17.59
CA SER A 443 0.09 0.70 -16.32
C SER A 443 -0.77 1.22 -15.16
N ILE A 444 -0.83 0.43 -14.09
CA ILE A 444 -1.48 0.81 -12.83
C ILE A 444 -0.64 1.82 -12.04
N VAL A 445 0.67 1.89 -12.30
CA VAL A 445 1.62 2.81 -11.66
C VAL A 445 1.98 3.92 -12.62
N ARG A 446 1.99 5.17 -12.14
CA ARG A 446 2.34 6.37 -12.92
C ARG A 446 3.25 7.27 -12.11
N CYS A 447 3.96 8.16 -12.79
CA CYS A 447 4.75 9.23 -12.19
C CYS A 447 4.32 10.58 -12.78
N ASN A 448 4.49 11.66 -12.03
CA ASN A 448 4.33 13.04 -12.54
C ASN A 448 5.67 13.73 -12.85
N PHE A 449 6.74 12.95 -12.98
CA PHE A 449 8.09 13.40 -13.34
C PHE A 449 8.69 12.39 -14.32
N ASP A 450 9.73 12.81 -15.05
CA ASP A 450 10.42 11.97 -16.03
C ASP A 450 11.26 10.89 -15.35
N VAL A 451 10.85 9.62 -15.49
CA VAL A 451 11.58 8.46 -14.95
C VAL A 451 12.70 7.98 -15.87
N GLY A 452 12.82 8.56 -17.07
CA GLY A 452 13.70 8.13 -18.15
C GLY A 452 13.37 6.76 -18.73
N LYS A 453 14.19 6.36 -19.70
CA LYS A 453 14.02 5.09 -20.41
C LYS A 453 14.57 3.91 -19.59
N PRO A 454 14.02 2.70 -19.80
CA PRO A 454 14.60 1.47 -19.25
C PRO A 454 16.08 1.35 -19.62
N TRP A 455 16.92 1.00 -18.65
CA TRP A 455 18.35 0.80 -18.89
C TRP A 455 18.59 -0.51 -19.64
N ASP A 456 19.33 -0.44 -20.75
CA ASP A 456 19.80 -1.63 -21.45
C ASP A 456 21.11 -2.12 -20.82
N ILE A 457 21.00 -3.15 -19.98
CA ILE A 457 22.16 -3.87 -19.42
C ILE A 457 22.49 -5.12 -20.25
N GLY A 458 21.72 -5.41 -21.32
CA GLY A 458 21.87 -6.59 -22.16
C GLY A 458 23.26 -6.74 -22.79
N SER A 459 23.93 -5.63 -23.10
CA SER A 459 25.30 -5.59 -23.62
C SER A 459 26.37 -6.01 -22.59
N SER A 460 26.06 -5.96 -21.29
CA SER A 460 27.01 -6.23 -20.19
C SER A 460 26.94 -7.67 -19.68
N ILE A 461 25.82 -8.36 -19.93
CA ILE A 461 25.56 -9.74 -19.45
C ILE A 461 26.62 -10.76 -19.92
N PRO A 462 27.15 -10.73 -21.17
CA PRO A 462 28.18 -11.67 -21.59
C PRO A 462 29.46 -11.62 -20.74
N GLY A 463 29.83 -10.45 -20.21
CA GLY A 463 31.01 -10.29 -19.35
C GLY A 463 30.80 -10.71 -17.88
N HIS A 464 29.55 -10.90 -17.47
CA HIS A 464 29.17 -11.15 -16.06
C HIS A 464 28.85 -12.63 -15.77
N GLN A 465 28.88 -13.50 -16.79
CA GLN A 465 28.46 -14.90 -16.68
C GLN A 465 29.23 -15.71 -15.63
N ASN A 466 30.49 -15.35 -15.36
CA ASN A 466 31.36 -16.02 -14.40
C ASN A 466 31.39 -15.36 -13.01
N TRP A 467 30.55 -14.35 -12.76
CA TRP A 467 30.60 -13.60 -11.50
C TRP A 467 29.93 -14.36 -10.36
N GLY A 468 30.64 -14.53 -9.23
CA GLY A 468 30.02 -14.95 -7.98
C GLY A 468 29.15 -13.85 -7.36
N VAL A 469 28.33 -14.20 -6.36
CA VAL A 469 27.42 -13.26 -5.68
C VAL A 469 28.14 -12.03 -5.13
N PHE A 470 29.33 -12.22 -4.55
CA PHE A 470 30.16 -11.13 -4.02
C PHE A 470 30.48 -10.09 -5.09
N ARG A 471 30.90 -10.54 -6.28
CA ARG A 471 31.25 -9.63 -7.37
C ARG A 471 30.02 -8.87 -7.89
N TRP A 472 28.86 -9.53 -7.95
CA TRP A 472 27.60 -8.87 -8.27
C TRP A 472 27.23 -7.78 -7.26
N ASN A 473 27.43 -8.04 -5.96
CA ASN A 473 27.18 -7.06 -4.91
C ASN A 473 28.20 -5.90 -4.94
N ASP A 474 29.48 -6.19 -5.11
CA ASP A 474 30.53 -5.17 -5.13
C ASP A 474 30.34 -4.19 -6.29
N GLU A 475 30.00 -4.70 -7.48
CA GLU A 475 29.76 -3.87 -8.67
C GLU A 475 28.44 -3.11 -8.60
N TRP A 476 27.43 -3.68 -7.96
CA TRP A 476 26.20 -2.96 -7.66
C TRP A 476 26.47 -1.73 -6.78
N LYS A 477 27.27 -1.90 -5.71
CA LYS A 477 27.64 -0.84 -4.74
C LYS A 477 28.61 0.20 -5.30
N SER A 478 29.59 -0.22 -6.09
CA SER A 478 30.63 0.68 -6.64
C SER A 478 30.01 1.82 -7.46
N GLN A 479 28.95 1.49 -8.20
CA GLN A 479 28.24 2.41 -9.09
C GLN A 479 27.27 3.35 -8.36
N ASP A 480 26.83 3.01 -7.15
CA ASP A 480 25.99 3.91 -6.33
C ASP A 480 26.77 5.15 -5.88
N SER A 481 28.06 4.99 -5.58
CA SER A 481 28.88 5.99 -4.88
C SER A 481 29.05 7.32 -5.63
N GLN A 482 28.87 7.33 -6.95
CA GLN A 482 29.14 8.50 -7.81
C GLN A 482 28.13 9.66 -7.63
N TRP A 483 26.94 9.40 -7.08
CA TRP A 483 25.85 10.39 -7.00
C TRP A 483 25.57 10.90 -5.57
N TRP A 484 26.28 10.37 -4.57
CA TRP A 484 26.02 10.67 -3.16
C TRP A 484 26.11 12.16 -2.83
N HIS A 485 27.11 12.87 -3.36
CA HIS A 485 27.31 14.29 -3.09
C HIS A 485 26.09 15.16 -3.44
N MET A 486 25.34 14.77 -4.49
CA MET A 486 24.10 15.46 -4.87
C MET A 486 23.01 15.14 -3.86
N VAL A 487 22.77 13.86 -3.59
CA VAL A 487 21.69 13.38 -2.71
C VAL A 487 21.87 13.81 -1.25
N SER A 488 23.08 13.74 -0.70
CA SER A 488 23.39 14.09 0.68
C SER A 488 23.17 15.57 1.00
N SER A 489 23.35 16.43 0.00
CA SER A 489 23.10 17.88 0.13
C SER A 489 21.63 18.21 0.43
N PHE A 490 20.71 17.30 0.10
CA PHE A 490 19.27 17.47 0.35
C PHE A 490 18.82 16.92 1.72
N CYS A 491 19.57 15.96 2.28
CA CYS A 491 19.23 15.34 3.57
C CYS A 491 19.85 16.06 4.79
N THR A 492 20.66 17.10 4.56
CA THR A 492 21.47 17.76 5.60
C THR A 492 21.07 19.21 5.88
N ASN A 493 20.00 19.73 5.26
CA ASN A 493 19.45 21.06 5.55
C ASN A 493 18.10 21.00 6.26
#